data_AF-A0A2D6BRZ7-F1
#
_entry.id   AF-A0A2D6BRZ7-F1
#
_cell.length_a   1.000
_cell.length_b   1.000
_cell.length_c   1.000
_cell.angle_alpha   90.00
_cell.angle_beta   90.00
_cell.angle_gamma   90.00
#
_symmetry.space_group_name_H-M   'P 1'
#
loop_
_entity.id
_entity.type
_entity.pdbx_description
1 polymer ?
#
loop_
_entity_poly.entity_id
_entity_poly.type
_entity_poly.pdbx_seq_one_letter_code
_entity_poly.pdbx_strand_id
1 'polypeptide(L)' 'MSAGRGVLAALIARFAGGLRFPTLFLVLGAVFLLDLLVPDSIPFVDEILLGLGTLLLASLRSPDEPEEDDAES' A
#
# COMPACT_ATOMS: atom_id res chain seq x y z
N MET A 1 18.99 1.98 -21.99
CA MET A 1 19.22 2.35 -20.57
C MET A 1 17.88 2.21 -19.81
N SER A 2 17.53 1.04 -19.27
CA SER A 2 16.26 0.85 -18.52
C SER A 2 16.42 0.19 -17.14
N ALA A 3 17.65 -0.09 -16.71
CA ALA A 3 17.96 -0.77 -15.44
C ALA A 3 17.41 -0.03 -14.19
N GLY A 4 17.22 1.29 -14.25
CA GLY A 4 16.76 2.07 -13.10
C GLY A 4 15.29 1.85 -12.69
N ARG A 5 14.41 1.53 -13.63
CA ARG A 5 12.96 1.36 -13.34
C ARG A 5 12.66 0.06 -12.59
N GLY A 6 13.36 -1.02 -12.92
CA GLY A 6 13.19 -2.32 -12.27
C GLY A 6 13.66 -2.33 -10.81
N VAL A 7 14.74 -1.60 -10.52
CA VAL A 7 15.26 -1.49 -9.14
C VAL A 7 14.30 -0.69 -8.26
N LEU A 8 13.73 0.40 -8.78
CA LEU A 8 12.75 1.19 -8.05
C LEU A 8 11.48 0.38 -7.75
N ALA A 9 10.96 -0.35 -8.75
CA ALA A 9 9.79 -1.21 -8.57
C ALA A 9 10.05 -2.34 -7.56
N ALA A 10 11.23 -2.97 -7.60
CA ALA A 10 11.60 -4.03 -6.65
C ALA A 10 11.75 -3.50 -5.21
N LEU A 11 12.31 -2.30 -5.04
CA LEU A 11 12.41 -1.64 -3.74
C LEU A 11 11.01 -1.30 -3.19
N ILE A 12 10.14 -0.74 -4.03
CA ILE A 12 8.75 -0.43 -3.66
C ILE A 12 8.01 -1.71 -3.27
N ALA A 13 8.12 -2.79 -4.04
CA ALA A 13 7.47 -4.07 -3.75
C ALA A 13 7.97 -4.68 -2.43
N ARG A 14 9.28 -4.61 -2.17
CA ARG A 14 9.87 -5.10 -0.91
C ARG A 14 9.48 -4.25 0.30
N PHE A 15 9.32 -2.93 0.11
CA PHE A 15 8.80 -2.05 1.14
C PHE A 15 7.32 -2.35 1.39
N ALA A 16 6.49 -2.33 0.34
CA ALA A 16 5.05 -2.60 0.40
C ALA A 16 4.70 -3.96 1.01
N GLY A 17 5.47 -5.02 0.71
CA GLY A 17 5.27 -6.35 1.29
C GLY A 17 5.59 -6.45 2.79
N GLY A 18 6.27 -5.46 3.37
CA GLY A 18 6.61 -5.41 4.80
C GLY A 18 5.77 -4.45 5.63
N LEU A 19 4.90 -3.63 5.03
CA LEU A 19 4.04 -2.71 5.77
C LEU A 19 2.94 -3.49 6.50
N ARG A 20 3.15 -3.74 7.79
CA ARG A 20 2.09 -4.20 8.71
C ARG A 20 1.01 -3.13 8.82
N PHE A 21 -0.24 -3.56 9.03
CA PHE A 21 -1.45 -2.73 9.18
C PHE A 21 -1.24 -1.36 9.89
N PRO A 22 -0.57 -1.28 11.07
CA PRO A 22 -0.38 0.01 11.76
C PRO A 22 0.53 1.01 11.03
N THR A 23 1.55 0.55 10.30
CA THR A 23 2.46 1.44 9.57
C THR A 23 1.77 2.04 8.35
N LEU A 24 0.98 1.24 7.64
CA LEU A 24 0.16 1.66 6.51
C LEU A 24 -0.82 2.76 6.89
N PHE A 25 -1.49 2.57 8.03
CA PHE A 25 -2.42 3.54 8.58
C PHE A 25 -1.73 4.86 8.94
N LEU A 26 -0.55 4.81 9.57
CA LEU A 26 0.23 6.00 9.92
C LEU A 26 0.71 6.78 8.69
N VAL A 27 1.20 6.09 7.67
CA VAL A 27 1.66 6.74 6.42
C VAL A 27 0.48 7.40 5.71
N LEU A 28 -0.66 6.70 5.57
CA LEU A 28 -1.88 7.27 4.99
C LEU A 28 -2.34 8.51 5.76
N GLY A 29 -2.41 8.41 7.09
CA GLY A 29 -2.82 9.51 7.96
C GLY A 29 -1.88 10.72 7.89
N ALA A 30 -0.56 10.50 7.83
CA ALA A 30 0.43 11.57 7.70
C ALA A 30 0.30 12.32 6.37
N VAL A 31 0.15 11.60 5.26
CA VAL A 31 -0.07 12.21 3.94
C VAL A 31 -1.37 12.99 3.93
N PHE A 32 -2.45 12.45 4.49
CA PHE A 32 -3.75 13.12 4.59
C PHE A 32 -3.68 14.41 5.41
N LEU A 33 -2.96 14.39 6.53
CA LEU A 33 -2.82 15.58 7.36
C LEU A 33 -1.97 16.66 6.68
N LEU A 34 -0.89 16.26 6.00
CA LEU A 34 -0.08 17.20 5.21
C LEU A 34 -0.87 17.83 4.08
N ASP A 35 -1.72 17.06 3.40
CA ASP A 35 -2.64 17.55 2.37
C ASP A 35 -3.60 18.62 2.92
N LEU A 36 -4.18 18.36 4.10
CA LEU A 36 -5.09 19.28 4.76
C LEU A 36 -4.41 20.59 5.22
N LEU A 37 -3.14 20.51 5.62
CA LEU A 37 -2.35 21.65 6.09
C LEU A 37 -1.76 22.49 4.95
N VAL A 38 -1.50 21.89 3.79
CA VAL A 38 -0.92 22.54 2.62
C VAL A 38 -1.88 22.42 1.43
N PRO A 39 -3.04 23.10 1.48
CA PRO A 39 -4.02 23.00 0.41
C PRO A 39 -3.42 23.51 -0.90
N ASP A 40 -3.55 22.68 -1.94
CA ASP A 40 -3.42 23.05 -3.36
C ASP A 40 -1.99 23.24 -3.93
N SER A 41 -0.93 22.86 -3.19
CA SER A 41 0.46 23.02 -3.67
C SER A 41 1.12 21.74 -4.18
N ILE A 42 0.53 20.58 -3.92
CA ILE A 42 1.14 19.28 -4.23
C ILE A 42 0.25 18.57 -5.26
N PRO A 43 0.66 18.53 -6.54
CA PRO A 43 -0.07 17.76 -7.54
C PRO A 43 0.02 16.27 -7.20
N PHE A 44 -1.06 15.53 -7.44
CA PHE A 44 -1.20 14.08 -7.26
C PHE A 44 -1.33 13.54 -5.82
N VAL A 45 -1.62 14.39 -4.84
CA VAL A 45 -1.83 13.91 -3.45
C VAL A 45 -3.04 12.98 -3.35
N ASP A 46 -4.13 13.33 -4.01
CA ASP A 46 -5.35 12.53 -4.00
C ASP A 46 -5.09 11.10 -4.51
N GLU A 47 -4.27 10.93 -5.55
CA GLU A 47 -3.88 9.62 -6.10
C GLU A 47 -3.00 8.82 -5.13
N ILE A 48 -2.11 9.49 -4.39
CA ILE A 48 -1.30 8.86 -3.35
C ILE A 48 -2.20 8.40 -2.19
N LEU A 49 -3.14 9.25 -1.77
CA LEU A 49 -4.12 8.91 -0.74
C LEU A 49 -4.99 7.73 -1.14
N LEU A 50 -5.46 7.71 -2.39
CA LEU A 50 -6.24 6.59 -2.94
C LEU A 50 -5.41 5.30 -3.05
N GLY A 51 -4.16 5.40 -3.51
CA GLY A 51 -3.24 4.26 -3.58
C GLY A 51 -2.93 3.66 -2.21
N LEU A 52 -2.62 4.52 -1.22
CA LEU A 52 -2.39 4.11 0.17
C LEU A 52 -3.66 3.56 0.83
N GLY A 53 -4.84 4.15 0.55
CA GLY A 53 -6.12 3.67 1.04
C GLY A 53 -6.47 2.29 0.50
N THR A 54 -6.17 2.03 -0.78
CA THR A 54 -6.34 0.71 -1.41
C THR A 54 -5.42 -0.32 -0.77
N LEU A 55 -4.16 0.04 -0.51
CA LEU A 55 -3.20 -0.84 0.15
C LEU A 55 -3.59 -1.12 1.62
N LEU A 56 -4.11 -0.10 2.33
CA LEU A 56 -4.66 -0.26 3.68
C LEU A 56 -5.85 -1.22 3.67
N LEU A 57 -6.78 -1.08 2.72
CA LEU A 57 -7.93 -1.96 2.58
C LEU A 57 -7.51 -3.40 2.24
N ALA A 58 -6.52 -3.58 1.37
CA ALA A 58 -5.95 -4.88 1.08
C ALA A 58 -5.31 -5.51 2.33
N SER A 59 -4.66 -4.71 3.17
CA SER A 59 -4.04 -5.17 4.42
C SER A 59 -5.03 -5.55 5.52
N LEU A 60 -6.30 -5.13 5.41
CA LEU A 60 -7.39 -5.56 6.30
C LEU A 60 -7.92 -6.96 5.96
N ARG A 61 -7.64 -7.46 4.75
CA ARG A 61 -8.12 -8.77 4.33
C ARG A 61 -7.32 -9.84 5.05
N SER A 62 -8.00 -10.64 5.85
CA SER A 62 -7.38 -11.85 6.42
C SER A 62 -7.07 -12.81 5.27
N PRO A 63 -5.94 -13.53 5.31
CA PRO A 63 -5.73 -14.66 4.41
C PRO A 63 -6.94 -15.57 4.57
N ASP A 64 -7.70 -15.73 3.49
CA ASP A 64 -8.68 -16.81 3.40
C ASP A 64 -7.87 -18.09 3.63
N GLU A 65 -8.17 -18.82 4.72
CA GLU A 65 -7.50 -20.11 4.98
C GLU A 65 -7.68 -20.95 3.72
N PRO A 66 -6.61 -21.54 3.16
CA PRO A 66 -6.78 -22.43 2.02
C PRO A 66 -7.74 -23.52 2.45
N GLU A 67 -8.93 -23.55 1.86
CA GLU A 67 -9.86 -24.66 2.02
C GLU A 67 -9.09 -25.92 1.60
N GLU A 68 -8.64 -26.69 2.59
CA GLU A 68 -8.21 -28.07 2.44
C GLU A 68 -9.45 -28.88 2.06
N ASP A 69 -9.88 -28.73 0.81
CA ASP A 69 -10.78 -29.67 0.16
C ASP A 69 -10.02 -30.30 -1.01
N ASP A 70 -10.24 -31.59 -1.23
CA ASP A 70 -9.55 -32.49 -2.17
C ASP A 70 -8.32 -33.26 -1.64
N ALA A 71 -8.38 -33.72 -0.39
CA ALA A 71 -7.77 -35.01 -0.05
C ALA A 71 -8.81 -35.89 0.65
N GLU A 72 -9.16 -36.99 -0.03
CA GLU A 72 -9.81 -38.18 0.50
C GLU A 72 -11.36 -38.21 0.54
N SER A 73 -11.95 -38.67 -0.58
CA SER A 73 -13.10 -39.61 -0.60
C SER A 73 -13.13 -40.41 -1.89
#